data_AF-A0A848EPX9-F1
#
_entry.id   AF-A0A848EPX9-F1
#
_cell.length_a   1.000
_cell.length_b   1.000
_cell.length_c   1.000
_cell.angle_alpha   90.00
_cell.angle_beta   90.00
_cell.angle_gamma   90.00
#
_symmetry.space_group_name_H-M   'P 1'
#
loop_
_entity.id
_entity.type
_entity.pdbx_description
1 polymer ?
#
loop_
_entity_poly.entity_id
_entity_poly.type
_entity_poly.pdbx_seq_one_letter_code
_entity_poly.pdbx_strand_id
1 'polypeptide(L)'
;MKKEDGSPTFLGKIACYFHTPGTHNTDWEEQKFHSADEVWHHDEIFNGDEHLIESTTEWYESPNVASIYSDHKYIFNQNMGVEKPTEKYYEQNVDTDEFKSNMYVKENLPSQRGKLKIDTTIKTKSPPSGENNFALMDYSVKLFISYDTVDGITWLPRFLANPLNSLFRYYFVRYIAEEMLEYDIEYSRERVVEYFQYLRKYHGEEPVQTRTSQSSFETPFEGTFFE
;
A
#
# COMPACT_ATOMS: atom_id res chain seq x y z
N MET A 1 -19.04 -13.61 -32.35
CA MET A 1 -19.36 -12.80 -33.56
C MET A 1 -19.59 -11.34 -33.15
N LYS A 2 -18.71 -10.43 -33.59
CA LYS A 2 -18.79 -8.99 -33.31
C LYS A 2 -19.63 -8.27 -34.38
N LYS A 3 -20.19 -7.10 -34.05
CA LYS A 3 -20.64 -6.13 -35.06
C LYS A 3 -19.41 -5.46 -35.70
N GLU A 4 -19.56 -4.84 -36.86
CA GLU A 4 -18.47 -4.13 -37.57
C GLU A 4 -17.81 -3.01 -36.73
N ASP A 5 -18.51 -2.51 -35.70
CA ASP A 5 -18.02 -1.53 -34.73
C ASP A 5 -17.20 -2.15 -33.57
N GLY A 6 -16.95 -3.46 -33.59
CA GLY A 6 -16.21 -4.16 -32.54
C GLY A 6 -17.03 -4.46 -31.28
N SER A 7 -18.29 -3.99 -31.20
CA SER A 7 -19.16 -4.23 -30.06
C SER A 7 -19.71 -5.67 -30.06
N PRO A 8 -19.88 -6.29 -28.88
CA PRO A 8 -20.47 -7.62 -28.79
C PRO A 8 -21.93 -7.57 -29.25
N THR A 9 -22.28 -8.48 -30.17
CA THR A 9 -23.67 -8.71 -30.61
C THR A 9 -24.56 -9.05 -29.41
N PHE A 10 -25.87 -8.83 -29.50
CA PHE A 10 -26.84 -9.15 -28.44
C PHE A 10 -26.69 -10.59 -27.93
N LEU A 11 -26.52 -11.55 -28.84
CA LEU A 11 -26.22 -12.95 -28.51
C LEU A 11 -24.85 -13.13 -27.83
N GLY A 12 -23.83 -12.37 -28.24
CA GLY A 12 -22.54 -12.34 -27.57
C GLY A 12 -22.62 -11.82 -26.13
N LYS A 13 -23.46 -10.80 -25.87
CA LYS A 13 -23.69 -10.29 -24.51
C LYS A 13 -24.40 -11.31 -23.62
N ILE A 14 -25.38 -12.03 -24.16
CA ILE A 14 -26.08 -13.10 -23.43
C ILE A 14 -25.15 -14.28 -23.16
N ALA A 15 -24.34 -14.68 -24.14
CA ALA A 15 -23.39 -15.79 -23.99
C ALA A 15 -22.40 -15.55 -22.84
N CYS A 16 -21.98 -14.30 -22.61
CA CYS A 16 -21.15 -13.95 -21.46
C CYS A 16 -21.79 -14.33 -20.11
N TYR A 17 -23.12 -14.26 -19.97
CA TYR A 17 -23.80 -14.62 -18.71
C TYR A 17 -23.83 -16.13 -18.43
N PHE A 18 -23.67 -16.95 -19.46
CA PHE A 18 -23.57 -18.41 -19.36
C PHE A 18 -22.11 -18.90 -19.38
N HIS A 19 -21.14 -17.98 -19.43
CA HIS A 19 -19.73 -18.30 -19.32
C HIS A 19 -19.45 -19.01 -17.99
N THR A 20 -18.69 -20.09 -18.07
CA THR A 20 -18.14 -20.83 -16.93
C THR A 20 -16.62 -20.93 -17.16
N PRO A 21 -15.74 -20.77 -16.17
CA PRO A 21 -14.31 -20.84 -16.40
C PRO A 21 -13.87 -22.18 -16.99
N GLY A 22 -12.88 -22.15 -17.90
CA GLY A 22 -12.39 -23.32 -18.62
C GLY A 22 -13.28 -23.77 -19.79
N THR A 23 -14.20 -22.92 -20.24
CA THR A 23 -15.08 -23.22 -21.38
C THR A 23 -14.51 -22.74 -22.71
N HIS A 24 -13.54 -21.83 -22.71
CA HIS A 24 -12.91 -21.34 -23.94
C HIS A 24 -11.58 -22.05 -24.20
N ASN A 25 -11.32 -22.34 -25.48
CA ASN A 25 -10.16 -23.13 -25.92
C ASN A 25 -8.82 -22.37 -25.86
N THR A 26 -8.82 -21.06 -25.53
CA THR A 26 -7.59 -20.24 -25.53
C THR A 26 -7.53 -19.31 -24.32
N ASP A 27 -6.35 -19.22 -23.71
CA ASP A 27 -6.09 -18.42 -22.51
C ASP A 27 -6.44 -16.93 -22.68
N TRP A 28 -6.30 -16.39 -23.89
CA TRP A 28 -6.66 -14.99 -24.20
C TRP A 28 -8.18 -14.74 -24.21
N GLU A 29 -8.99 -15.74 -24.57
CA GLU A 29 -10.45 -15.62 -24.49
C GLU A 29 -10.91 -15.71 -23.03
N GLU A 30 -10.30 -16.60 -22.23
CA GLU A 30 -10.52 -16.70 -20.77
C GLU A 30 -10.09 -15.43 -20.03
N GLN A 31 -8.95 -14.83 -20.38
CA GLN A 31 -8.44 -13.61 -19.71
C GLN A 31 -9.36 -12.40 -19.82
N LYS A 32 -10.11 -12.28 -20.92
CA LYS A 32 -11.12 -11.20 -21.08
C LYS A 32 -12.28 -11.31 -20.10
N PHE A 33 -12.48 -12.52 -19.60
CA PHE A 33 -13.55 -12.86 -18.70
C PHE A 33 -13.08 -12.81 -17.24
N HIS A 34 -11.81 -13.12 -16.98
CA HIS A 34 -11.18 -13.15 -15.65
C HIS A 34 -11.41 -11.90 -14.80
N SER A 35 -11.12 -10.71 -15.33
CA SER A 35 -11.27 -9.46 -14.58
C SER A 35 -12.73 -9.13 -14.24
N ALA A 36 -13.68 -9.62 -15.03
CA ALA A 36 -15.12 -9.47 -14.77
C ALA A 36 -15.67 -10.57 -13.84
N ASP A 37 -14.91 -11.64 -13.61
CA ASP A 37 -15.26 -12.74 -12.70
C ASP A 37 -14.65 -12.56 -11.29
N GLU A 38 -13.68 -11.65 -11.16
CA GLU A 38 -13.11 -11.24 -9.87
C GLU A 38 -14.09 -10.37 -9.06
N VAL A 39 -14.48 -10.89 -7.90
CA VAL A 39 -15.50 -10.28 -7.02
C VAL A 39 -15.11 -8.89 -6.53
N TRP A 40 -13.80 -8.70 -6.31
CA TRP A 40 -13.25 -7.53 -5.66
C TRP A 40 -12.69 -6.48 -6.64
N HIS A 41 -12.74 -6.72 -7.95
CA HIS A 41 -12.12 -5.82 -8.94
C HIS A 41 -12.67 -4.38 -8.85
N HIS A 42 -13.88 -4.18 -8.32
CA HIS A 42 -14.50 -2.86 -8.20
C HIS A 42 -14.26 -2.20 -6.84
N ASP A 43 -13.68 -2.92 -5.89
CA ASP A 43 -13.42 -2.45 -4.53
C ASP A 43 -11.96 -2.01 -4.46
N GLU A 44 -11.74 -0.70 -4.30
CA GLU A 44 -10.40 -0.11 -4.35
C GLU A 44 -9.44 -0.86 -3.43
N ILE A 45 -9.76 -1.00 -2.14
CA ILE A 45 -8.89 -1.60 -1.11
C ILE A 45 -8.73 -3.13 -1.24
N PHE A 46 -9.73 -3.83 -1.77
CA PHE A 46 -9.84 -5.29 -1.73
C PHE A 46 -9.45 -5.97 -3.06
N ASN A 47 -8.98 -5.18 -4.03
CA ASN A 47 -8.56 -5.68 -5.34
C ASN A 47 -7.19 -6.42 -5.32
N GLY A 48 -6.52 -6.50 -4.18
CA GLY A 48 -5.22 -7.17 -4.01
C GLY A 48 -3.99 -6.27 -4.26
N ASP A 49 -4.20 -5.03 -4.69
CA ASP A 49 -3.12 -4.07 -4.91
C ASP A 49 -2.60 -3.43 -3.60
N GLU A 50 -1.43 -2.80 -3.66
CA GLU A 50 -0.89 -1.99 -2.57
C GLU A 50 -1.50 -0.59 -2.58
N HIS A 51 -2.21 -0.23 -1.51
CA HIS A 51 -2.91 1.06 -1.37
C HIS A 51 -2.24 1.97 -0.36
N LEU A 52 -1.93 3.21 -0.76
CA LEU A 52 -1.34 4.22 0.12
C LEU A 52 -2.38 4.67 1.15
N ILE A 53 -2.08 4.56 2.44
CA ILE A 53 -2.96 5.01 3.55
C ILE A 53 -2.48 6.32 4.16
N GLU A 54 -1.18 6.43 4.37
CA GLU A 54 -0.58 7.61 4.97
C GLU A 54 0.80 7.87 4.36
N SER A 55 1.11 9.16 4.22
CA SER A 55 2.43 9.65 3.89
C SER A 55 2.80 10.73 4.89
N THR A 56 3.79 10.47 5.73
CA THR A 56 4.29 11.43 6.71
C THR A 56 5.74 11.78 6.38
N THR A 57 6.08 13.07 6.47
CA THR A 57 7.41 13.58 6.18
C THR A 57 7.86 14.52 7.29
N GLU A 58 9.05 14.27 7.84
CA GLU A 58 9.64 15.08 8.90
C GLU A 58 11.06 15.52 8.53
N TRP A 59 11.40 16.76 8.90
CA TRP A 59 12.70 17.36 8.60
C TRP A 59 13.51 17.59 9.86
N TYR A 60 14.80 17.29 9.79
CA TYR A 60 15.72 17.38 10.93
C TYR A 60 17.01 18.06 10.52
N GLU A 61 17.57 18.87 11.40
CA GLU A 61 18.95 19.32 11.29
C GLU A 61 19.83 18.26 11.95
N SER A 62 20.80 17.71 11.21
CA SER A 62 21.64 16.64 11.73
C SER A 62 23.13 16.92 11.49
N PRO A 63 23.99 16.74 12.50
CA PRO A 63 25.41 17.03 12.41
C PRO A 63 26.24 15.92 11.74
N ASN A 64 25.66 14.78 11.37
CA ASN A 64 26.44 13.67 10.79
C ASN A 64 25.68 12.80 9.78
N VAL A 65 25.79 13.18 8.51
CA VAL A 65 25.11 12.53 7.38
C VAL A 65 25.51 11.05 7.20
N ALA A 66 26.77 10.70 7.47
CA ALA A 66 27.31 9.36 7.20
C ALA A 66 26.78 8.29 8.17
N SER A 67 26.52 8.63 9.44
CA SER A 67 25.99 7.67 10.43
C SER A 67 24.48 7.48 10.29
N ILE A 68 23.75 8.48 9.80
CA ILE A 68 22.29 8.46 9.69
C ILE A 68 21.77 7.25 8.91
N TYR A 69 22.43 6.91 7.81
CA TYR A 69 22.01 5.78 7.00
C TYR A 69 22.20 4.44 7.74
N SER A 70 23.29 4.26 8.47
CA SER A 70 23.48 3.07 9.32
C SER A 70 22.52 3.02 10.50
N ASP A 71 22.25 4.16 11.12
CA ASP A 71 21.34 4.29 12.27
C ASP A 71 19.90 3.98 11.84
N HIS A 72 19.53 4.37 10.62
CA HIS A 72 18.21 4.06 10.09
C HIS A 72 17.97 2.56 9.85
N LYS A 73 18.97 1.84 9.34
CA LYS A 73 18.90 0.36 9.27
C LYS A 73 18.76 -0.26 10.65
N TYR A 74 19.35 0.37 11.67
CA TYR A 74 19.27 -0.10 13.05
C TYR A 74 17.86 0.09 13.65
N ILE A 75 17.20 1.24 13.42
CA ILE A 75 15.84 1.53 13.90
C ILE A 75 14.87 0.41 13.53
N PHE A 76 14.86 -0.01 12.26
CA PHE A 76 13.98 -1.10 11.84
C PHE A 76 14.33 -2.43 12.52
N ASN A 77 15.60 -2.85 12.44
CA ASN A 77 16.01 -4.17 12.91
C ASN A 77 15.93 -4.35 14.44
N GLN A 78 16.20 -3.30 15.22
CA GLN A 78 16.47 -3.43 16.65
C GLN A 78 15.43 -2.74 17.53
N ASN A 79 14.74 -1.71 17.01
CA ASN A 79 13.79 -0.93 17.81
C ASN A 79 12.34 -1.33 17.53
N MET A 80 11.96 -1.51 16.26
CA MET A 80 10.57 -1.82 15.89
C MET A 80 10.26 -3.32 15.87
N GLY A 81 11.30 -4.17 16.00
CA GLY A 81 11.17 -5.63 15.97
C GLY A 81 10.72 -6.20 14.63
N VAL A 82 10.81 -5.39 13.56
CA VAL A 82 10.43 -5.78 12.21
C VAL A 82 11.56 -6.58 11.52
N GLU A 83 11.22 -7.39 10.51
CA GLU A 83 12.22 -8.06 9.68
C GLU A 83 13.18 -7.07 9.01
N LYS A 84 14.35 -7.57 8.60
CA LYS A 84 15.40 -6.75 8.02
C LYS A 84 14.88 -5.93 6.83
N PRO A 85 15.02 -4.58 6.85
CA PRO A 85 14.53 -3.73 5.78
C PRO A 85 15.21 -4.10 4.47
N THR A 86 14.41 -4.17 3.40
CA THR A 86 14.90 -4.36 2.04
C THR A 86 15.25 -2.99 1.46
N GLU A 87 16.50 -2.83 1.04
CA GLU A 87 16.95 -1.62 0.38
C GLU A 87 16.64 -1.69 -1.11
N LYS A 88 15.87 -0.72 -1.61
CA LYS A 88 15.64 -0.58 -3.05
C LYS A 88 16.77 0.18 -3.73
N TYR A 89 17.32 1.17 -3.03
CA TYR A 89 18.20 2.16 -3.64
C TYR A 89 19.04 2.89 -2.60
N TYR A 90 20.29 3.17 -2.97
CA TYR A 90 21.18 4.10 -2.29
C TYR A 90 22.03 4.85 -3.33
N GLU A 91 22.11 6.17 -3.17
CA GLU A 91 23.01 7.05 -3.94
C GLU A 91 23.64 8.05 -2.99
N GLN A 92 24.93 8.32 -3.21
CA GLN A 92 25.69 9.34 -2.51
C GLN A 92 26.55 10.10 -3.52
N ASN A 93 26.52 11.43 -3.43
CA ASN A 93 27.44 12.30 -4.13
C ASN A 93 28.75 12.38 -3.33
N VAL A 94 29.85 11.97 -3.94
CA VAL A 94 31.17 11.93 -3.28
C VAL A 94 31.74 13.33 -3.03
N ASP A 95 31.34 14.32 -3.83
CA ASP A 95 31.87 15.68 -3.73
C ASP A 95 31.12 16.53 -2.70
N THR A 96 29.82 16.26 -2.51
CA THR A 96 28.95 17.05 -1.61
C THR A 96 28.47 16.28 -0.38
N ASP A 97 28.78 14.98 -0.27
CA ASP A 97 28.28 14.07 0.76
C ASP A 97 26.75 13.99 0.86
N GLU A 98 26.02 14.50 -0.14
CA GLU A 98 24.58 14.35 -0.22
C GLU A 98 24.23 12.88 -0.48
N PHE A 99 23.19 12.37 0.18
CA PHE A 99 22.72 11.01 -0.08
C PHE A 99 21.21 10.93 -0.17
N LYS A 100 20.75 9.88 -0.84
CA LYS A 100 19.37 9.47 -0.92
C LYS A 100 19.27 7.96 -0.80
N SER A 101 18.39 7.50 0.07
CA SER A 101 18.13 6.09 0.32
C SER A 101 16.64 5.80 0.29
N ASN A 102 16.26 4.64 -0.25
CA ASN A 102 14.90 4.11 -0.14
C ASN A 102 14.96 2.67 0.38
N MET A 103 14.22 2.42 1.46
CA MET A 103 14.08 1.13 2.10
C MET A 103 12.62 0.81 2.31
N TYR A 104 12.26 -0.46 2.32
CA TYR A 104 10.93 -0.87 2.75
C TYR A 104 10.98 -2.11 3.62
N VAL A 105 9.97 -2.22 4.48
CA VAL A 105 9.68 -3.39 5.30
C VAL A 105 8.29 -3.88 4.94
N LYS A 106 8.08 -5.19 4.98
CA LYS A 106 6.76 -5.80 4.88
C LYS A 106 6.46 -6.59 6.14
N GLU A 107 5.26 -6.43 6.67
CA GLU A 107 4.76 -7.17 7.83
C GLU A 107 3.35 -7.67 7.56
N ASN A 108 2.93 -8.69 8.30
CA ASN A 108 1.54 -9.14 8.26
C ASN A 108 0.67 -8.17 9.06
N LEU A 109 -0.54 -7.90 8.55
CA LEU A 109 -1.53 -7.12 9.29
C LEU A 109 -2.03 -7.91 10.52
N PRO A 110 -2.46 -7.22 11.58
CA PRO A 110 -3.09 -7.84 12.74
C PRO A 110 -4.29 -8.72 12.39
N SER A 111 -5.07 -8.33 11.38
CA SER A 111 -6.18 -9.14 10.84
C SER A 111 -5.76 -10.48 10.24
N GLN A 112 -4.46 -10.67 9.96
CA GLN A 112 -3.89 -11.80 9.21
C GLN A 112 -4.44 -11.95 7.79
N ARG A 113 -5.10 -10.90 7.27
CA ARG A 113 -5.75 -10.89 5.95
C ARG A 113 -5.05 -10.02 4.94
N GLY A 114 -3.78 -9.72 5.16
CA GLY A 114 -3.02 -8.86 4.27
C GLY A 114 -1.65 -8.50 4.82
N LYS A 115 -1.02 -7.55 4.15
CA LYS A 115 0.33 -7.07 4.46
C LYS A 115 0.36 -5.57 4.57
N LEU A 116 1.08 -5.10 5.58
CA LEU A 116 1.54 -3.73 5.71
C LEU A 116 2.90 -3.61 5.04
N LYS A 117 3.09 -2.56 4.27
CA LYS A 117 4.39 -2.16 3.74
C LYS A 117 4.70 -0.74 4.20
N ILE A 118 5.81 -0.61 4.92
CA ILE A 118 6.35 0.68 5.35
C ILE A 118 7.48 1.01 4.38
N ASP A 119 7.29 2.04 3.56
CA ASP A 119 8.27 2.50 2.57
C ASP A 119 8.88 3.82 3.03
N THR A 120 10.17 3.79 3.34
CA THR A 120 10.88 4.93 3.91
C THR A 120 11.92 5.45 2.94
N THR A 121 11.87 6.74 2.70
CA THR A 121 12.85 7.49 1.91
C THR A 121 13.56 8.48 2.81
N ILE A 122 14.88 8.47 2.76
CA ILE A 122 15.74 9.44 3.45
C ILE A 122 16.56 10.16 2.41
N LYS A 123 16.65 11.48 2.51
CA LYS A 123 17.53 12.27 1.65
C LYS A 123 18.07 13.50 2.37
N THR A 124 19.26 13.92 1.99
CA THR A 124 19.77 15.27 2.29
C THR A 124 19.03 16.28 1.41
N LYS A 125 18.40 17.27 2.04
CA LYS A 125 17.71 18.38 1.37
C LYS A 125 18.65 19.55 1.08
N SER A 126 19.68 19.71 1.90
CA SER A 126 20.81 20.61 1.66
C SER A 126 22.12 19.87 1.93
N PRO A 127 23.19 20.22 1.21
CA PRO A 127 24.50 19.64 1.47
C PRO A 127 24.97 20.03 2.88
N PRO A 128 25.84 19.22 3.51
CA PRO A 128 26.47 19.58 4.77
C PRO A 128 27.19 20.92 4.63
N SER A 129 26.96 21.85 5.54
CA SER A 129 27.62 23.16 5.49
C SER A 129 27.99 23.69 6.89
N GLY A 130 28.96 24.62 6.94
CA GLY A 130 29.47 25.23 8.17
C GLY A 130 30.57 24.41 8.86
N GLU A 131 31.06 24.91 10.01
CA GLU A 131 32.15 24.28 10.78
C GLU A 131 31.77 22.90 11.36
N ASN A 132 30.46 22.61 11.47
CA ASN A 132 29.91 21.41 12.09
C ASN A 132 29.30 20.41 11.09
N ASN A 133 29.40 20.63 9.76
CA ASN A 133 28.81 19.77 8.73
C ASN A 133 27.31 19.46 8.93
N PHE A 134 26.52 20.47 9.28
CA PHE A 134 25.08 20.31 9.44
C PHE A 134 24.40 20.14 8.08
N ALA A 135 23.57 19.11 7.96
CA ALA A 135 22.70 18.89 6.81
C ALA A 135 21.24 18.88 7.24
N LEU A 136 20.36 19.45 6.40
CA LEU A 136 18.93 19.31 6.56
C LEU A 136 18.50 17.98 5.95
N MET A 137 18.00 17.08 6.79
CA MET A 137 17.54 15.75 6.41
C MET A 137 16.03 15.75 6.19
N ASP A 138 15.58 15.02 5.18
CA ASP A 138 14.18 14.80 4.86
C ASP A 138 13.89 13.29 4.97
N TYR A 139 13.05 12.94 5.95
CA TYR A 139 12.57 11.59 6.19
C TYR A 139 11.12 11.50 5.77
N SER A 140 10.83 10.71 4.74
CA SER A 140 9.50 10.50 4.21
C SER A 140 9.11 9.03 4.34
N VAL A 141 8.02 8.76 5.06
CA VAL A 141 7.48 7.42 5.28
C VAL A 141 6.12 7.34 4.59
N LYS A 142 5.93 6.29 3.80
CA LYS A 142 4.67 5.95 3.15
C LYS A 142 4.20 4.59 3.61
N LEU A 143 2.94 4.51 4.02
CA LEU A 143 2.28 3.28 4.42
C LEU A 143 1.42 2.75 3.30
N PHE A 144 1.64 1.49 2.93
CA PHE A 144 0.79 0.78 2.00
C PHE A 144 0.19 -0.45 2.66
N ILE A 145 -1.09 -0.70 2.43
CA ILE A 145 -1.75 -1.95 2.80
C ILE A 145 -2.21 -2.67 1.52
N SER A 146 -2.07 -3.99 1.53
CA SER A 146 -2.67 -4.87 0.54
C SER A 146 -3.39 -6.01 1.26
N TYR A 147 -4.62 -6.31 0.87
CA TYR A 147 -5.39 -7.41 1.44
C TYR A 147 -5.32 -8.67 0.58
N ASP A 148 -5.17 -9.83 1.23
CA ASP A 148 -5.32 -11.15 0.62
C ASP A 148 -6.82 -11.45 0.55
N THR A 149 -7.46 -11.13 -0.57
CA THR A 149 -8.89 -11.32 -0.72
C THR A 149 -9.25 -12.74 -1.14
N VAL A 150 -10.38 -13.22 -0.62
CA VAL A 150 -10.86 -14.57 -0.92
C VAL A 150 -11.45 -14.57 -2.32
N ASP A 151 -11.00 -15.50 -3.16
CA ASP A 151 -11.61 -15.76 -4.46
C ASP A 151 -13.11 -16.05 -4.27
N GLY A 152 -13.95 -15.33 -5.02
CA GLY A 152 -15.38 -15.58 -4.99
C GLY A 152 -15.77 -16.90 -5.66
N ILE A 153 -17.07 -17.08 -5.84
CA ILE A 153 -17.60 -18.19 -6.62
C ILE A 153 -17.27 -17.94 -8.09
N THR A 154 -16.21 -18.58 -8.58
CA THR A 154 -15.78 -18.49 -9.98
C THR A 154 -16.28 -19.68 -10.80
N TRP A 155 -16.53 -20.84 -10.18
CA TRP A 155 -16.87 -22.09 -10.87
C TRP A 155 -18.33 -22.22 -11.37
N LEU A 156 -19.21 -21.27 -11.05
CA LEU A 156 -20.60 -21.25 -11.52
C LEU A 156 -20.76 -20.37 -12.77
N PRO A 157 -21.78 -20.61 -13.61
CA PRO A 157 -22.16 -19.66 -14.65
C PRO A 157 -22.42 -18.27 -14.07
N ARG A 158 -21.99 -17.22 -14.78
CA ARG A 158 -22.05 -15.82 -14.29
C ARG A 158 -23.42 -15.35 -13.81
N PHE A 159 -24.50 -15.79 -14.46
CA PHE A 159 -25.85 -15.40 -14.02
C PHE A 159 -26.20 -15.88 -12.60
N LEU A 160 -25.53 -16.93 -12.10
CA LEU A 160 -25.62 -17.39 -10.71
C LEU A 160 -24.47 -16.85 -9.86
N ALA A 161 -23.25 -16.86 -10.39
CA ALA A 161 -22.07 -16.39 -9.66
C ALA A 161 -22.17 -14.90 -9.30
N ASN A 162 -22.55 -14.03 -10.25
CA ASN A 162 -22.60 -12.59 -10.04
C ASN A 162 -23.53 -12.16 -8.89
N PRO A 163 -24.81 -12.58 -8.82
CA PRO A 163 -25.67 -12.18 -7.70
C PRO A 163 -25.19 -12.77 -6.36
N LEU A 164 -24.66 -14.00 -6.34
CA LEU A 164 -24.13 -14.63 -5.13
C LEU A 164 -22.87 -13.92 -4.63
N ASN A 165 -21.94 -13.59 -5.53
CA ASN A 165 -20.72 -12.85 -5.23
C ASN A 165 -21.03 -11.42 -4.79
N SER A 166 -22.00 -10.75 -5.42
CA SER A 166 -22.46 -9.42 -4.99
C SER A 166 -23.07 -9.46 -3.59
N LEU A 167 -23.83 -10.50 -3.26
CA LEU A 167 -24.41 -10.69 -1.92
C LEU A 167 -23.33 -10.98 -0.89
N PHE A 168 -22.41 -11.89 -1.19
CA PHE A 168 -21.26 -12.21 -0.34
C PHE A 168 -20.42 -10.97 -0.05
N ARG A 169 -20.05 -10.21 -1.10
CA ARG A 169 -19.33 -8.94 -0.95
C ARG A 169 -20.08 -7.98 -0.05
N TYR A 170 -21.39 -7.80 -0.27
CA TYR A 170 -22.21 -6.91 0.56
C TYR A 170 -22.13 -7.28 2.04
N TYR A 171 -22.28 -8.56 2.38
CA TYR A 171 -22.18 -9.02 3.77
C TYR A 171 -20.76 -8.92 4.33
N PHE A 172 -19.74 -9.25 3.54
CA PHE A 172 -18.36 -9.11 3.96
C PHE A 172 -18.02 -7.66 4.30
N VAL A 173 -18.33 -6.73 3.39
CA VAL A 173 -18.04 -5.31 3.59
C VAL A 173 -18.77 -4.77 4.82
N ARG A 174 -20.06 -5.08 4.94
CA ARG A 174 -20.91 -4.55 6.01
C ARG A 174 -20.60 -5.08 7.41
N TYR A 175 -20.08 -6.31 7.54
CA TYR A 175 -19.96 -6.96 8.85
C TYR A 175 -18.54 -7.33 9.25
N ILE A 176 -17.59 -7.33 8.31
CA ILE A 176 -16.23 -7.82 8.56
C ILE A 176 -15.20 -6.77 8.13
N ALA A 177 -15.35 -6.21 6.94
CA ALA A 177 -14.33 -5.33 6.37
C ALA A 177 -14.13 -4.04 7.17
N GLU A 178 -15.20 -3.45 7.68
CA GLU A 178 -15.15 -2.15 8.36
C GLU A 178 -14.29 -2.21 9.63
N GLU A 179 -14.60 -3.12 10.56
CA GLU A 179 -13.84 -3.33 11.79
C GLU A 179 -12.40 -3.78 11.50
N MET A 180 -12.22 -4.66 10.50
CA MET A 180 -10.91 -5.13 10.09
C MET A 180 -10.03 -3.98 9.57
N LEU A 181 -10.59 -3.12 8.73
CA LEU A 181 -9.89 -2.01 8.10
C LEU A 181 -9.55 -0.94 9.14
N GLU A 182 -10.50 -0.59 10.02
CA GLU A 182 -10.25 0.37 11.10
C GLU A 182 -9.08 -0.08 11.98
N TYR A 183 -9.12 -1.33 12.45
CA TYR A 183 -8.09 -1.89 13.31
C TYR A 183 -6.71 -1.97 12.63
N ASP A 184 -6.67 -2.42 11.37
CA ASP A 184 -5.43 -2.55 10.61
C ASP A 184 -4.84 -1.17 10.27
N ILE A 185 -5.67 -0.17 9.96
CA ILE A 185 -5.22 1.20 9.71
C ILE A 185 -4.68 1.83 11.00
N GLU A 186 -5.38 1.68 12.13
CA GLU A 186 -4.93 2.20 13.42
C GLU A 186 -3.55 1.64 13.79
N TYR A 187 -3.40 0.31 13.75
CA TYR A 187 -2.12 -0.34 13.97
C TYR A 187 -1.02 0.18 13.02
N SER A 188 -1.35 0.35 11.74
CA SER A 188 -0.39 0.84 10.75
C SER A 188 0.07 2.27 11.05
N ARG A 189 -0.83 3.14 11.52
CA ARG A 189 -0.51 4.50 11.96
C ARG A 189 0.37 4.51 13.20
N GLU A 190 0.08 3.66 14.18
CA GLU A 190 0.92 3.52 15.38
C GLU A 190 2.37 3.16 15.01
N ARG A 191 2.59 2.32 13.99
CA ARG A 191 3.94 1.99 13.51
C ARG A 191 4.70 3.19 12.94
N VAL A 192 4.02 4.12 12.28
CA VAL A 192 4.67 5.36 11.80
C VAL A 192 5.04 6.26 12.96
N VAL A 193 4.12 6.40 13.92
CA VAL A 193 4.38 7.18 15.14
C VAL A 193 5.57 6.60 15.90
N GLU A 194 5.62 5.28 16.08
CA GLU A 194 6.73 4.57 16.71
C GLU A 194 8.05 4.83 15.97
N TYR A 195 8.05 4.72 14.63
CA TYR A 195 9.23 4.99 13.81
C TYR A 195 9.77 6.41 14.03
N PHE A 196 8.92 7.43 13.97
CA PHE A 196 9.34 8.82 14.16
C PHE A 196 9.74 9.11 15.62
N GLN A 197 9.13 8.48 16.61
CA GLN A 197 9.56 8.61 18.02
C GLN A 197 11.00 8.12 18.21
N TYR A 198 11.37 6.98 17.60
CA TYR A 198 12.76 6.52 17.64
C TYR A 198 13.69 7.48 16.91
N LEU A 199 13.28 7.95 15.74
CA LEU A 199 14.06 8.90 14.96
C LEU A 199 14.36 10.19 15.74
N ARG A 200 13.36 10.77 16.40
CA ARG A 200 13.53 11.94 17.29
C ARG A 200 14.51 11.64 18.44
N LYS A 201 14.42 10.45 19.04
CA LYS A 201 15.38 10.02 20.08
C LYS A 201 16.81 9.92 19.56
N TYR A 202 17.01 9.52 18.31
CA TYR A 202 18.34 9.45 17.68
C TYR A 202 18.91 10.83 17.32
N HIS A 203 18.07 11.74 16.82
CA HIS A 203 18.51 13.12 16.54
C HIS A 203 18.65 13.99 17.79
N GLY A 204 17.93 13.66 18.87
CA GLY A 204 17.95 14.43 20.12
C GLY A 204 17.18 15.75 20.04
N GLU A 205 16.50 16.02 18.92
CA GLU A 205 15.77 17.24 18.63
C GLU A 205 14.40 16.93 18.00
N GLU A 206 13.44 17.84 18.18
CA GLU A 206 12.15 17.78 17.49
C GLU A 206 12.30 18.19 16.01
N PRO A 207 11.45 17.69 15.11
CA PRO A 207 11.52 18.04 13.70
C PRO A 207 11.28 19.53 13.49
N VAL A 208 12.03 20.11 12.54
CA VAL A 208 11.87 21.50 12.08
C VAL A 208 10.51 21.69 11.41
N GLN A 209 10.04 20.68 10.67
CA GLN A 209 8.72 20.65 10.07
C GLN A 209 8.23 19.21 9.95
N THR A 210 6.93 19.02 10.23
CA THR A 210 6.19 17.77 9.95
C THR A 210 5.10 18.04 8.92
N ARG A 211 4.93 17.13 7.95
CA ARG A 211 3.84 17.13 6.98
C ARG A 211 3.24 15.73 6.90
N THR A 212 1.96 15.60 7.21
CA THR A 212 1.22 14.35 7.13
C THR A 212 0.11 14.48 6.10
N SER A 213 -0.02 13.47 5.25
CA SER A 213 -1.10 13.32 4.29
C SER A 213 -1.73 11.96 4.51
N GLN A 214 -3.04 11.93 4.68
CA GLN A 214 -3.81 10.69 4.80
C GLN A 214 -4.68 10.55 3.56
N SER A 215 -4.83 9.33 3.07
CA SER A 215 -5.78 9.03 2.00
C SER A 215 -7.15 8.76 2.59
N SER A 216 -8.18 9.21 1.86
CA SER A 216 -9.56 8.84 2.10
C SER A 216 -9.92 7.72 1.12
N PHE A 217 -10.45 6.62 1.64
CA PHE A 217 -10.98 5.56 0.79
C PHE A 217 -12.49 5.72 0.66
N GLU A 218 -13.00 5.57 -0.56
CA GLU A 218 -14.43 5.46 -0.82
C GLU A 218 -14.82 3.98 -0.70
N THR A 219 -15.59 3.62 0.32
CA THR A 219 -16.28 2.32 0.29
C THR A 219 -17.53 2.43 -0.57
N PRO A 220 -17.88 1.37 -1.33
CA PRO A 220 -19.05 1.38 -2.20
C PRO A 220 -20.39 1.42 -1.44
N PHE A 221 -20.37 1.36 -0.11
CA PHE A 221 -21.54 1.50 0.77
C PHE A 221 -21.19 2.54 1.84
N GLU A 222 -21.99 3.61 1.88
CA GLU A 222 -21.70 4.94 2.45
C GLU A 222 -20.96 4.97 3.80
N GLY A 223 -19.86 5.73 3.79
CA GLY A 223 -19.12 6.19 4.96
C GLY A 223 -17.74 6.67 4.52
N THR A 224 -17.55 7.98 4.34
CA THR A 224 -16.20 8.55 4.21
C THR A 224 -15.43 8.28 5.50
N PHE A 225 -14.35 7.51 5.42
CA PHE A 225 -13.62 6.98 6.59
C PHE A 225 -12.90 8.04 7.44
N PHE A 226 -12.77 9.29 6.99
CA PHE A 226 -12.05 10.33 7.72
C PHE A 226 -12.78 11.69 7.59
N GLU A 227 -13.49 12.08 8.65
CA GLU A 227 -13.77 13.49 9.00
C GLU A 227 -12.95 13.89 10.23
#